data_AF-D4H4Y6-F1
#
_entry.id   AF-D4H4Y6-F1
#
_cell.length_a   1.000
_cell.length_b   1.000
_cell.length_c   1.000
_cell.angle_alpha   90.00
_cell.angle_beta   90.00
_cell.angle_gamma   90.00
#
_symmetry.space_group_name_H-M   'P 1'
#
loop_
_entity.id
_entity.type
_entity.pdbx_description
1 polymer ?
#
loop_
_entity_poly.entity_id
_entity_poly.type
_entity_poly.pdbx_seq_one_letter_code
_entity_poly.pdbx_strand_id
1 'polypeptide(L)'
;MRYSEGFKQSILKRVLPPCNEGIRQVSRETGVNKQTICNWLNEYRSGKFPAERRDLSPRDYSLKEKYHVLLESSKYSDEDIGRYLRERGVHTEHLTMWDQEIRDMLDKKNGNKDSEVNLLKKRIKALEKELNRKDKALAETTALLVLKKKLDALIMEDEDD
;
A
#
# COMPACT_ATOMS: atom_id res chain seq x y z
N MET A 1 -17.85 -15.03 36.33
CA MET A 1 -18.24 -13.74 35.72
C MET A 1 -17.62 -13.62 34.33
N ARG A 2 -18.41 -13.40 33.29
CA ARG A 2 -17.91 -13.08 31.95
C ARG A 2 -17.90 -11.55 31.80
N TYR A 3 -16.73 -10.97 31.58
CA TYR A 3 -16.57 -9.55 31.28
C TYR A 3 -16.77 -9.32 29.79
N SER A 4 -17.41 -8.21 29.40
CA SER A 4 -17.56 -7.83 27.99
C SER A 4 -16.19 -7.50 27.38
N GLU A 5 -16.02 -7.75 26.09
CA GLU A 5 -14.73 -7.49 25.41
C GLU A 5 -14.35 -6.01 25.44
N GLY A 6 -15.32 -5.10 25.32
CA GLY A 6 -15.08 -3.65 25.46
C GLY A 6 -14.59 -3.26 26.85
N PHE A 7 -15.10 -3.91 27.91
CA PHE A 7 -14.63 -3.68 29.27
C PHE A 7 -13.22 -4.23 29.49
N LYS A 8 -12.91 -5.43 28.96
CA LYS A 8 -11.52 -5.94 29.03
C LYS A 8 -10.55 -5.01 28.32
N GLN A 9 -10.93 -4.49 27.15
CA GLN A 9 -10.13 -3.56 26.36
C GLN A 9 -9.90 -2.23 27.09
N SER A 10 -10.91 -1.66 27.75
CA SER A 10 -10.73 -0.42 28.52
C SER A 10 -9.77 -0.59 29.70
N ILE A 11 -9.83 -1.74 30.39
CA ILE A 11 -8.88 -2.08 31.46
C ILE A 11 -7.47 -2.25 30.92
N LEU A 12 -7.29 -2.96 29.80
CA LEU A 12 -5.97 -3.13 29.19
C LEU A 12 -5.38 -1.80 28.69
N LYS A 13 -6.17 -0.89 28.12
CA LYS A 13 -5.70 0.45 27.71
C LYS A 13 -5.10 1.27 28.86
N ARG A 14 -5.60 1.08 30.08
CA ARG A 14 -5.05 1.73 31.28
C ARG A 14 -3.71 1.14 31.70
N VAL A 15 -3.56 -0.18 31.63
CA VAL A 15 -2.35 -0.89 32.08
C VAL A 15 -1.24 -0.89 31.01
N LEU A 16 -1.60 -0.82 29.72
CA LEU A 16 -0.68 -0.77 28.59
C LEU A 16 -0.25 0.68 28.29
N PRO A 17 0.83 0.89 27.50
CA PRO A 17 1.18 2.20 26.98
C PRO A 17 0.00 2.81 26.19
N PRO A 18 -0.33 4.10 26.36
CA PRO A 18 0.49 5.17 26.97
C PRO A 18 0.28 5.41 28.47
N CYS A 19 -0.79 4.90 29.09
CA CYS A 19 -1.14 5.22 30.47
C CYS A 19 -0.27 4.50 31.51
N ASN A 20 0.08 3.24 31.22
CA ASN A 20 1.00 2.41 32.03
C ASN A 20 0.65 2.35 33.54
N GLU A 21 -0.64 2.34 33.87
CA GLU A 21 -1.13 2.37 35.24
C GLU A 21 -0.86 1.06 35.98
N GLY A 22 -0.63 1.15 37.30
CA GLY A 22 -0.34 -0.01 38.12
C GLY A 22 -1.54 -0.96 38.26
N ILE A 23 -1.33 -2.26 38.00
CA ILE A 23 -2.38 -3.31 38.10
C ILE A 23 -3.11 -3.29 39.46
N ARG A 24 -2.41 -2.97 40.55
CA ARG A 24 -3.02 -2.86 41.90
C ARG A 24 -3.99 -1.69 42.01
N GLN A 25 -3.70 -0.58 41.34
CA GLN A 25 -4.55 0.60 41.32
C GLN A 25 -5.79 0.33 40.49
N VAL A 26 -5.62 -0.14 39.25
CA VAL A 26 -6.74 -0.49 38.35
C VAL A 26 -7.65 -1.53 38.99
N SER A 27 -7.10 -2.53 39.68
CA SER A 27 -7.86 -3.55 40.43
C SER A 27 -8.73 -2.96 41.54
N ARG A 28 -8.23 -1.97 42.29
CA ARG A 28 -9.00 -1.30 43.37
C ARG A 28 -10.13 -0.44 42.81
N GLU A 29 -9.87 0.27 41.72
CA GLU A 29 -10.85 1.19 41.13
C GLU A 29 -11.96 0.47 40.37
N THR A 30 -11.63 -0.62 39.69
CA THR A 30 -12.57 -1.33 38.78
C THR A 30 -13.21 -2.55 39.43
N GLY A 31 -12.76 -2.93 40.63
CA GLY A 31 -13.19 -4.14 41.33
C GLY A 31 -12.75 -5.45 40.66
N VAL A 32 -11.93 -5.39 39.60
CA VAL A 32 -11.43 -6.57 38.91
C VAL A 32 -10.25 -7.15 39.68
N ASN A 33 -10.23 -8.47 39.89
CA ASN A 33 -9.11 -9.14 40.55
C ASN A 33 -7.81 -8.97 39.74
N LYS A 34 -6.69 -8.69 40.44
CA LYS A 34 -5.35 -8.55 39.86
C LYS A 34 -4.98 -9.73 38.96
N GLN A 35 -5.32 -10.96 39.36
CA GLN A 35 -5.01 -12.16 38.57
C GLN A 35 -5.75 -12.16 37.23
N THR A 36 -6.99 -11.68 37.21
CA THR A 36 -7.79 -11.55 35.98
C THR A 36 -7.16 -10.55 35.02
N ILE A 37 -6.69 -9.40 35.52
CA ILE A 37 -5.99 -8.39 34.71
C ILE A 37 -4.68 -8.96 34.15
N CYS A 38 -3.91 -9.69 34.96
CA CYS A 38 -2.70 -10.37 34.51
C CYS A 38 -2.98 -11.40 33.41
N ASN A 39 -4.07 -12.16 33.53
CA ASN A 39 -4.47 -13.14 32.52
C ASN A 39 -4.80 -12.46 31.19
N TRP A 40 -5.55 -11.35 31.20
CA TRP A 40 -5.81 -10.56 29.98
C TRP A 40 -4.53 -9.99 29.36
N LEU A 41 -3.59 -9.57 30.19
CA LEU A 41 -2.29 -9.06 29.71
C LEU A 41 -1.48 -10.16 29.03
N ASN A 42 -1.53 -11.38 29.55
CA ASN A 42 -0.90 -12.55 28.95
C ASN A 42 -1.60 -12.95 27.64
N GLU A 43 -2.94 -12.94 27.61
CA GLU A 43 -3.71 -13.15 26.38
C GLU A 43 -3.31 -12.13 25.30
N TYR A 44 -3.17 -10.85 25.68
CA TYR A 44 -2.74 -9.76 24.80
C TYR A 44 -1.34 -9.98 24.24
N ARG A 45 -0.37 -10.29 25.11
CA ARG A 45 1.01 -10.61 24.69
C ARG A 45 1.10 -11.86 23.82
N SER A 46 0.24 -12.84 24.06
CA SER A 46 0.19 -14.08 23.26
C SER A 46 -0.50 -13.92 21.91
N GLY A 47 -1.03 -12.73 21.58
CA GLY A 47 -1.77 -12.46 20.34
C GLY A 47 -3.15 -13.13 20.28
N LYS A 48 -3.62 -13.74 21.38
CA LYS A 48 -4.94 -14.38 21.49
C LYS A 48 -6.04 -13.44 21.97
N PHE A 49 -5.66 -12.21 22.34
CA PHE A 49 -6.62 -11.21 22.78
C PHE A 49 -7.42 -10.70 21.58
N PRO A 50 -8.76 -10.57 21.70
CA PRO A 50 -9.57 -10.04 20.63
C PRO A 50 -9.04 -8.68 20.20
N ALA A 51 -8.77 -8.54 18.91
CA ALA A 51 -8.30 -7.29 18.32
C ALA A 51 -9.16 -6.12 18.85
N GLU A 52 -8.52 -4.98 19.12
CA GLU A 52 -9.24 -3.77 19.54
C GLU A 52 -10.45 -3.59 18.63
N ARG A 53 -11.65 -3.57 19.22
CA ARG A 53 -12.82 -3.10 18.49
C ARG A 53 -12.60 -1.59 18.40
N ARG A 54 -11.85 -1.17 17.38
CA ARG A 54 -11.73 0.24 17.08
C ARG A 54 -13.10 0.65 16.57
N ASP A 55 -13.72 1.60 17.25
CA ASP A 55 -14.79 2.41 16.68
C ASP A 55 -14.15 3.28 15.58
N LEU A 56 -13.80 2.63 14.47
CA LEU A 56 -13.23 3.30 13.31
C LEU A 56 -14.32 4.15 12.70
N SER A 57 -14.05 5.44 12.53
CA SER A 57 -14.89 6.25 11.67
C SER A 57 -14.88 5.61 10.27
N PRO A 58 -15.97 5.65 9.50
CA PRO A 58 -15.98 5.21 8.10
C PRO A 58 -14.84 5.79 7.23
N ARG A 59 -14.23 6.91 7.67
CA ARG A 59 -13.07 7.56 7.02
C ARG A 59 -11.71 6.93 7.36
N ASP A 60 -11.61 6.25 8.49
CA ASP A 60 -10.35 5.65 8.97
C ASP A 60 -10.08 4.27 8.37
N TYR A 61 -11.06 3.71 7.64
CA TYR A 61 -10.92 2.45 6.94
C TYR A 61 -9.96 2.59 5.74
N SER A 62 -8.91 1.77 5.72
CA SER A 62 -8.07 1.62 4.54
C SER A 62 -8.86 1.01 3.38
N LEU A 63 -8.43 1.24 2.14
CA LEU A 63 -9.09 0.70 0.95
C LEU A 63 -9.22 -0.83 1.00
N LYS A 64 -8.21 -1.52 1.56
CA LYS A 64 -8.22 -2.97 1.74
C LYS A 64 -9.28 -3.42 2.75
N GLU A 65 -9.45 -2.68 3.84
CA GLU A 65 -10.47 -2.95 4.85
C GLU A 65 -11.88 -2.63 4.33
N LYS A 66 -12.05 -1.51 3.61
CA LYS A 66 -13.33 -1.19 2.93
C LYS A 66 -13.76 -2.34 2.01
N TYR A 67 -12.83 -2.85 1.19
CA TYR A 67 -13.08 -3.99 0.31
C TYR A 67 -13.44 -5.27 1.10
N HIS A 68 -12.74 -5.54 2.20
CA HIS A 68 -13.05 -6.69 3.05
C HIS A 68 -14.46 -6.60 3.65
N VAL A 69 -14.85 -5.42 4.14
CA VAL A 69 -16.19 -5.18 4.67
C VAL A 69 -17.25 -5.35 3.59
N LEU A 70 -17.00 -4.88 2.36
CA LEU A 70 -17.90 -5.11 1.23
C LEU A 70 -18.07 -6.61 0.93
N LEU A 71 -16.97 -7.35 0.86
CA LEU A 71 -16.99 -8.80 0.62
C LEU A 71 -17.66 -9.60 1.74
N GLU A 72 -17.48 -9.18 2.99
CA GLU A 72 -18.17 -9.78 4.12
C GLU A 72 -19.67 -9.44 4.09
N SER A 73 -20.02 -8.20 3.78
CA SER A 73 -21.40 -7.73 3.70
C SER A 73 -22.21 -8.47 2.64
N SER A 74 -21.59 -8.89 1.53
CA SER A 74 -22.27 -9.67 0.48
C SER A 74 -22.59 -11.11 0.90
N LYS A 75 -22.04 -11.59 2.02
CA LYS A 75 -22.31 -12.95 2.55
C LYS A 75 -23.49 -12.98 3.53
N TYR A 76 -23.87 -11.83 4.09
CA TYR A 76 -24.97 -11.73 5.04
C TYR A 76 -26.29 -11.49 4.31
N SER A 77 -27.40 -11.99 4.86
CA SER A 77 -28.74 -11.64 4.40
C SER A 77 -29.11 -10.21 4.80
N ASP A 78 -30.13 -9.63 4.15
CA ASP A 78 -30.59 -8.27 4.42
C ASP A 78 -31.00 -8.03 5.89
N GLU A 79 -31.38 -9.09 6.61
CA GLU A 79 -31.77 -9.03 8.01
C GLU A 79 -30.56 -8.94 8.96
N ASP A 80 -29.47 -9.64 8.62
CA ASP A 80 -28.27 -9.71 9.46
C ASP A 80 -27.22 -8.66 9.10
N ILE A 81 -27.24 -8.15 7.86
CA ILE A 81 -26.30 -7.11 7.41
C ILE A 81 -26.42 -5.84 8.27
N GLY A 82 -27.63 -5.45 8.68
CA GLY A 82 -27.86 -4.29 9.52
C GLY A 82 -27.24 -4.43 10.92
N ARG A 83 -27.24 -5.65 11.49
CA ARG A 83 -26.57 -5.95 12.76
C ARG A 83 -25.06 -5.84 12.60
N TYR A 84 -24.53 -6.49 11.57
CA TYR A 84 -23.11 -6.50 11.24
C TYR A 84 -22.55 -5.08 11.01
N LEU A 85 -23.27 -4.25 10.27
CA LEU A 85 -22.88 -2.87 9.99
C LEU A 85 -22.90 -1.99 11.24
N ARG A 86 -23.92 -2.12 12.10
CA ARG A 86 -23.98 -1.41 13.39
C ARG A 86 -22.83 -1.79 14.32
N GLU A 87 -22.45 -3.07 14.37
CA GLU A 87 -21.30 -3.52 15.17
C GLU A 87 -19.97 -2.91 14.74
N ARG A 88 -19.88 -2.45 13.49
CA ARG A 88 -18.68 -1.83 12.91
C ARG A 88 -18.77 -0.31 12.78
N GLY A 89 -19.88 0.30 13.19
CA GLY A 89 -20.11 1.74 13.04
C GLY A 89 -20.26 2.20 11.58
N VAL A 90 -20.65 1.29 10.67
CA VAL A 90 -20.80 1.55 9.24
C VAL A 90 -22.29 1.55 8.87
N HIS A 91 -22.66 2.28 7.83
CA HIS A 91 -24.03 2.36 7.30
C HIS A 91 -24.06 1.80 5.88
N THR A 92 -25.25 1.41 5.41
CA THR A 92 -25.43 0.86 4.05
C THR A 92 -24.99 1.83 2.97
N GLU A 93 -25.19 3.14 3.18
CA GLU A 93 -24.71 4.21 2.30
C GLU A 93 -23.18 4.23 2.15
N HIS A 94 -22.44 3.84 3.19
CA HIS A 94 -20.98 3.75 3.11
C HIS A 94 -20.54 2.59 2.23
N LEU A 95 -21.29 1.48 2.20
CA LEU A 95 -20.98 0.37 1.31
C LEU A 95 -21.11 0.78 -0.16
N THR A 96 -22.20 1.45 -0.53
CA THR A 96 -22.40 1.90 -1.91
C THR A 96 -21.34 2.92 -2.33
N MET A 97 -21.00 3.86 -1.44
CA MET A 97 -19.91 4.81 -1.67
C MET A 97 -18.56 4.11 -1.84
N TRP A 98 -18.23 3.12 -1.00
CA TRP A 98 -16.96 2.41 -1.08
C TRP A 98 -16.87 1.54 -2.34
N ASP A 99 -17.96 0.91 -2.77
CA ASP A 99 -17.99 0.15 -4.03
C ASP A 99 -17.73 1.07 -5.23
N GLN A 100 -18.37 2.24 -5.27
CA GLN A 100 -18.12 3.25 -6.29
C GLN A 100 -16.68 3.77 -6.26
N GLU A 101 -16.16 4.11 -5.08
CA GLU A 101 -14.78 4.59 -4.90
C GLU A 101 -13.76 3.57 -5.43
N ILE A 102 -13.96 2.28 -5.15
CA ILE A 102 -13.09 1.20 -5.62
C ILE A 102 -13.15 1.05 -7.15
N ARG A 103 -14.35 1.11 -7.74
CA ARG A 103 -14.55 1.03 -9.20
C ARG A 103 -13.89 2.20 -9.91
N ASP A 104 -14.13 3.43 -9.43
CA ASP A 104 -13.55 4.64 -9.98
C ASP A 104 -12.01 4.63 -9.94
N MET A 105 -11.43 4.12 -8.85
CA MET A 105 -9.98 3.97 -8.74
C MET A 105 -9.42 2.97 -9.75
N LEU A 106 -10.13 1.86 -10.01
CA LEU A 106 -9.72 0.87 -10.99
C LEU A 106 -9.76 1.46 -12.41
N ASP A 107 -10.83 2.17 -12.76
CA ASP A 107 -11.00 2.79 -14.07
C ASP A 107 -9.96 3.89 -14.32
N LYS A 108 -9.73 4.77 -13.34
CA LYS A 108 -8.71 5.83 -13.43
C LYS A 108 -7.29 5.27 -13.54
N LYS A 109 -6.97 4.20 -12.80
CA LYS A 109 -5.66 3.57 -12.83
C LYS A 109 -5.36 2.95 -14.20
N ASN A 110 -6.35 2.32 -14.82
CA ASN A 110 -6.21 1.74 -16.15
C ASN A 110 -6.03 2.84 -17.22
N GLY A 111 -6.87 3.89 -17.20
CA GLY A 111 -6.77 4.99 -18.17
C GLY A 111 -5.45 5.76 -18.13
N ASN A 112 -4.96 6.10 -16.93
CA ASN A 112 -3.70 6.86 -16.80
C ASN A 112 -2.47 6.02 -17.14
N LYS A 113 -2.44 4.75 -16.74
CA LYS A 113 -1.28 3.89 -17.00
C LYS A 113 -1.10 3.61 -18.48
N ASP A 114 -2.19 3.40 -19.23
CA ASP A 114 -2.10 3.12 -20.66
C ASP A 114 -1.65 4.34 -21.48
N SER A 115 -2.07 5.54 -21.08
CA SER A 115 -1.63 6.78 -21.72
C SER A 115 -0.15 7.08 -21.46
N GLU A 116 0.31 6.95 -20.21
CA GLU A 116 1.71 7.15 -19.85
C GLU A 116 2.63 6.14 -20.55
N VAL A 117 2.24 4.85 -20.56
CA VAL A 117 3.00 3.80 -21.26
C VAL A 117 3.11 4.10 -22.76
N ASN A 118 2.04 4.58 -23.38
CA ASN A 118 2.07 4.94 -24.80
C ASN A 118 2.95 6.15 -25.10
N LEU A 119 2.95 7.16 -24.23
CA LEU A 119 3.84 8.32 -24.34
C LEU A 119 5.31 7.91 -24.21
N LEU A 120 5.63 7.08 -23.21
CA LEU A 120 6.99 6.55 -23.00
C LEU A 120 7.44 5.71 -24.19
N LYS A 121 6.59 4.83 -24.74
CA LYS A 121 6.89 4.04 -25.96
C LYS A 121 7.20 4.94 -27.16
N LYS A 122 6.44 6.02 -27.36
CA LYS A 122 6.72 6.99 -28.44
C LYS A 122 8.06 7.69 -28.23
N ARG A 123 8.37 8.08 -26.98
CA ARG A 123 9.64 8.72 -26.65
C ARG A 123 10.83 7.79 -26.87
N ILE A 124 10.74 6.53 -26.44
CA ILE A 124 11.76 5.51 -26.67
C ILE A 124 12.03 5.36 -28.16
N LYS A 125 10.99 5.16 -28.99
CA LYS A 125 11.15 5.05 -30.45
C LYS A 125 11.79 6.28 -31.10
N ALA A 126 11.48 7.48 -30.59
CA ALA A 126 12.09 8.71 -31.09
C ALA A 126 13.58 8.79 -30.74
N LEU A 127 13.93 8.45 -29.49
CA LEU A 127 15.30 8.41 -29.01
C LEU A 127 16.14 7.34 -29.74
N GLU A 128 15.59 6.15 -29.95
CA GLU A 128 16.25 5.07 -30.72
C GLU A 128 16.57 5.52 -32.15
N LYS A 129 15.63 6.21 -32.80
CA LYS A 129 15.85 6.76 -34.16
C LYS A 129 16.94 7.83 -34.18
N GLU A 130 16.96 8.70 -33.18
CA GLU A 130 17.97 9.76 -33.07
C GLU A 130 19.35 9.16 -32.80
N LEU A 131 19.42 8.16 -31.91
CA LEU A 131 20.64 7.42 -31.61
C LEU A 131 21.19 6.75 -32.88
N ASN A 132 20.36 6.03 -33.62
CA ASN A 132 20.79 5.37 -34.85
C ASN A 132 21.30 6.35 -35.92
N ARG A 133 20.70 7.54 -36.02
CA ARG A 133 21.19 8.59 -36.94
C ARG A 133 22.56 9.12 -36.51
N LYS A 134 22.76 9.34 -35.20
CA LYS A 134 24.02 9.79 -34.63
C LYS A 134 25.11 8.73 -34.79
N ASP A 135 24.80 7.46 -34.53
CA ASP A 135 25.74 6.35 -34.71
C ASP A 135 26.14 6.19 -36.17
N LYS A 136 25.21 6.35 -37.12
CA LYS A 136 25.53 6.33 -38.56
C LYS A 136 26.47 7.48 -38.94
N ALA A 137 26.18 8.70 -38.50
CA ALA A 137 27.05 9.85 -38.76
C ALA A 137 28.44 9.67 -38.13
N LEU A 138 28.51 9.09 -36.93
CA LEU A 138 29.77 8.75 -36.26
C LEU A 138 30.56 7.66 -37.00
N ALA A 139 29.87 6.66 -37.55
CA ALA A 139 30.48 5.62 -38.38
C ALA A 139 31.05 6.20 -39.69
N GLU A 140 30.33 7.14 -40.31
CA GLU A 140 30.80 7.83 -41.52
C GLU A 140 32.04 8.69 -41.24
N THR A 141 32.07 9.45 -40.13
CA THR A 141 33.26 10.26 -39.78
C THR A 141 34.46 9.41 -39.40
N THR A 142 34.26 8.32 -38.66
CA THR A 142 35.34 7.38 -38.33
C THR A 142 35.89 6.69 -39.57
N ALA A 143 35.03 6.31 -40.53
CA ALA A 143 35.49 5.75 -41.82
C ALA A 143 36.35 6.76 -42.61
N LEU A 144 35.94 8.03 -42.67
CA LEU A 144 36.72 9.09 -43.32
C LEU A 144 38.08 9.33 -42.63
N LEU A 145 38.12 9.34 -41.29
CA LEU A 145 39.37 9.47 -40.54
C LEU A 145 40.33 8.29 -40.79
N VAL A 146 39.80 7.06 -40.84
CA VAL A 146 40.60 5.87 -41.15
C VAL A 146 41.15 5.93 -42.58
N LEU A 147 40.34 6.33 -43.55
CA LEU A 147 40.78 6.49 -44.94
C LEU A 147 41.87 7.56 -45.07
N LYS A 148 41.70 8.72 -44.41
CA LYS A 148 42.72 9.76 -44.39
C LYS A 148 44.04 9.24 -43.81
N LYS A 149 43.99 8.56 -42.66
CA LYS A 149 45.19 7.98 -42.04
C LYS A 149 45.90 6.98 -42.95
N LYS A 150 45.16 6.16 -43.70
CA LYS A 150 45.73 5.22 -44.67
C LYS A 150 46.38 5.94 -45.85
N LEU A 151 45.75 7.00 -46.35
CA LEU A 151 46.31 7.81 -47.44
C LEU A 151 47.60 8.51 -46.99
N ASP A 152 47.60 9.14 -45.81
CA ASP A 152 48.78 9.81 -45.25
C ASP A 152 49.94 8.80 -45.08
N ALA A 153 49.65 7.55 -44.68
CA ALA A 153 50.66 6.50 -44.56
C ALA A 153 51.28 6.10 -45.92
N LEU A 154 50.47 5.95 -46.97
CA LEU A 154 50.97 5.63 -48.31
C LEU A 154 51.85 6.75 -48.87
N ILE A 155 51.46 8.02 -48.67
CA ILE A 155 52.24 9.17 -49.12
C ILE A 155 53.59 9.24 -48.39
N MET A 156 53.63 8.94 -47.09
CA MET A 156 54.88 8.91 -46.33
C MET A 156 55.78 7.72 -46.72
N GLU A 157 55.22 6.56 -47.06
CA GLU A 157 56.00 5.41 -47.56
C GLU A 157 56.63 5.70 -48.93
N ASP A 158 55.97 6.47 -49.81
CA ASP A 158 56.50 6.88 -51.12
C ASP A 158 57.58 7.98 -51.05
N GLU A 159 57.71 8.71 -49.93
CA GLU A 159 58.72 9.77 -49.74
C GLU A 159 60.04 9.25 -49.14
N ASP A 160 60.04 8.03 -48.58
CA ASP A 160 61.19 7.40 -47.92
C ASP A 160 61.93 6.36 -48.81
N ASP A 161 61.52 6.20 -50.09
CA ASP A 161 62.21 5.43 -51.16
C ASP A 161 62.99 6.35 -52.14
#